data_AF-A0A5N6NL30-F1
#
_entry.id   AF-A0A5N6NL30-F1
#
_cell.length_a   1.000
_cell.length_b   1.000
_cell.length_c   1.000
_cell.angle_alpha   90.00
_cell.angle_beta   90.00
_cell.angle_gamma   90.00
#
_symmetry.space_group_name_H-M   'P 1'
#
loop_
_entity.id
_entity.type
_entity.pdbx_description
1 polymer ?
#
loop_
_entity_poly.entity_id
_entity_poly.type
_entity_poly.pdbx_seq_one_letter_code
_entity_poly.pdbx_strand_id
1 'polypeptide(L)'
;MANNDGTGRNTDRHPTTDDMATESRRRVHDIVSQVDAEMDRRARDAARARYWGWLPTILQSWIVEERVPPYRCPGDTTPGHRLPPFGVPMEQAFAAHVACTRREVWRGRELTDEVRVLREKNDRLERQNKRLEGRNDRLEAQVETLRLQVSQLMTQHGQIVDVMQEHDARITENRTDITETQAMVQASDAMLNAWAAQFIEEPPQDDGPEFEAEDLEEEDLDEDPNEDPEEDDDDGDAASDISHVSMDSD
;
A
#
# COMPACT_ATOMS: atom_id res chain seq x y z
N MET A 1 127.06 44.77 23.66
CA MET A 1 126.60 44.35 22.31
C MET A 1 125.52 45.32 21.87
N ALA A 2 125.67 45.89 20.68
CA ALA A 2 124.70 46.75 20.01
C ALA A 2 123.97 45.96 18.89
N ASN A 3 122.86 46.54 18.42
CA ASN A 3 122.00 46.25 17.25
C ASN A 3 120.64 45.65 17.64
N ASN A 4 119.53 46.41 17.66
CA ASN A 4 118.72 46.95 16.55
C ASN A 4 118.19 45.89 15.58
N ASP A 5 116.86 45.72 15.59
CA ASP A 5 115.94 45.51 14.46
C ASP A 5 114.52 45.52 15.07
N GLY A 6 113.52 46.26 14.63
CA GLY A 6 113.35 47.04 13.42
C GLY A 6 111.85 47.08 13.12
N THR A 7 111.28 48.28 13.17
CA THR A 7 110.10 48.69 12.38
C THR A 7 108.72 48.21 12.84
N GLY A 8 108.08 49.04 13.67
CA GLY A 8 106.63 49.10 13.77
C GLY A 8 106.02 49.42 12.39
N ARG A 9 105.20 48.50 11.88
CA ARG A 9 104.31 48.75 10.75
C ARG A 9 102.97 49.21 11.30
N ASN A 10 102.75 50.52 11.31
CA ASN A 10 101.41 51.10 11.35
C ASN A 10 100.65 50.61 10.11
N THR A 11 99.63 49.78 10.32
CA THR A 11 98.65 49.42 9.30
C THR A 11 97.44 50.34 9.39
N ASP A 12 97.67 51.65 9.30
CA ASP A 12 96.60 52.60 8.93
C ASP A 12 96.56 52.68 7.40
N ARG A 13 96.07 51.61 6.78
CA ARG A 13 95.76 51.60 5.35
C ARG A 13 94.35 52.15 5.20
N HIS A 14 94.24 53.43 4.86
CA HIS A 14 92.96 54.01 4.45
C HIS A 14 92.34 53.12 3.36
N PRO A 15 91.09 52.68 3.53
CA PRO A 15 90.44 51.83 2.53
C PRO A 15 90.39 52.58 1.21
N THR A 16 90.94 51.96 0.17
CA THR A 16 90.87 52.48 -1.18
C THR A 16 89.41 52.49 -1.66
N THR A 17 89.05 53.41 -2.55
CA THR A 17 87.66 53.57 -3.04
C THR A 17 87.05 52.28 -3.59
N ASP A 18 87.89 51.36 -4.10
CA ASP A 18 87.49 50.04 -4.57
C ASP A 18 87.12 49.06 -3.43
N ASP A 19 87.78 49.14 -2.27
CA ASP A 19 87.43 48.35 -1.08
C ASP A 19 86.06 48.76 -0.53
N MET A 20 85.78 50.06 -0.50
CA MET A 20 84.46 50.59 -0.12
C MET A 20 83.37 50.14 -1.10
N ALA A 21 83.70 50.04 -2.40
CA ALA A 21 82.78 49.54 -3.41
C ALA A 21 82.54 48.02 -3.31
N THR A 22 83.55 47.22 -2.97
CA THR A 22 83.37 45.77 -2.73
C THR A 22 82.57 45.50 -1.46
N GLU A 23 82.77 46.28 -0.38
CA GLU A 23 82.02 46.13 0.85
C GLU A 23 80.56 46.60 0.70
N SER A 24 80.33 47.68 -0.03
CA SER A 24 78.98 48.10 -0.43
C SER A 24 78.27 47.01 -1.25
N ARG A 25 78.97 46.38 -2.21
CA ARG A 25 78.44 45.22 -2.96
C ARG A 25 78.11 44.04 -2.06
N ARG A 26 78.94 43.72 -1.06
CA ARG A 26 78.64 42.66 -0.07
C ARG A 26 77.42 42.99 0.78
N ARG A 27 77.29 44.22 1.27
CA ARG A 27 76.11 44.66 2.04
C ARG A 27 74.83 44.56 1.23
N VAL A 28 74.85 44.98 -0.04
CA VAL A 28 73.70 44.83 -0.93
C VAL A 28 73.35 43.36 -1.13
N HIS A 29 74.35 42.49 -1.33
CA HIS A 29 74.10 41.06 -1.49
C HIS A 29 73.54 40.39 -0.22
N ASP A 30 74.00 40.81 0.95
CA ASP A 30 73.48 40.34 2.25
C ASP A 30 72.02 40.77 2.47
N ILE A 31 71.70 42.03 2.15
CA ILE A 31 70.31 42.54 2.20
C ILE A 31 69.41 41.77 1.22
N VAL A 32 69.86 41.54 -0.01
CA VAL A 32 69.08 40.78 -1.00
C VAL A 32 68.86 39.35 -0.52
N SER A 33 69.90 38.69 0.00
CA SER A 33 69.80 37.33 0.55
C SER A 33 68.83 37.25 1.74
N GLN A 34 68.83 38.27 2.60
CA GLN A 34 67.90 38.36 3.72
C GLN A 34 66.44 38.55 3.25
N VAL A 35 66.22 39.38 2.23
CA VAL A 35 64.90 39.62 1.64
C VAL A 35 64.38 38.36 0.93
N ASP A 36 65.24 37.66 0.18
CA ASP A 36 64.87 36.40 -0.49
C ASP A 36 64.51 35.31 0.53
N ALA A 37 65.28 35.18 1.62
CA ALA A 37 64.98 34.23 2.69
C ALA A 37 63.68 34.56 3.45
N GLU A 38 63.28 35.83 3.52
CA GLU A 38 62.00 36.27 4.08
C GLU A 38 60.84 35.99 3.13
N MET A 39 61.01 36.26 1.83
CA MET A 39 60.02 35.93 0.81
C MET A 39 59.74 34.43 0.74
N ASP A 40 60.78 33.60 0.81
CA ASP A 40 60.66 32.15 0.84
C ASP A 40 59.94 31.65 2.09
N ARG A 41 60.11 32.30 3.24
CA ARG A 41 59.35 31.98 4.45
C ARG A 41 57.86 32.31 4.29
N ARG A 42 57.54 33.51 3.78
CA ARG A 42 56.15 33.92 3.54
C ARG A 42 55.46 33.06 2.47
N ALA A 43 56.17 32.67 1.42
CA ALA A 43 55.64 31.77 0.40
C ALA A 43 55.29 30.40 0.99
N ARG A 44 56.14 29.86 1.87
CA ARG A 44 55.88 28.61 2.60
C ARG A 44 54.69 28.72 3.54
N ASP A 45 54.57 29.82 4.29
CA ASP A 45 53.44 30.04 5.21
C ASP A 45 52.12 30.24 4.45
N ALA A 46 52.13 30.97 3.33
CA ALA A 46 50.97 31.14 2.46
C ALA A 46 50.53 29.82 1.81
N ALA A 47 51.49 28.97 1.39
CA ALA A 47 51.20 27.64 0.87
C ALA A 47 50.59 26.75 1.98
N ARG A 48 51.16 26.76 3.19
CA ARG A 48 50.61 26.01 4.33
C ARG A 48 49.19 26.45 4.69
N ALA A 49 48.92 27.75 4.72
CA ALA A 49 47.59 28.28 4.98
C ALA A 49 46.56 27.86 3.90
N ARG A 50 46.97 27.77 2.64
CA ARG A 50 46.09 27.31 1.54
C ARG A 50 45.73 25.83 1.63
N TYR A 51 46.69 24.95 1.93
CA TYR A 51 46.46 23.51 1.92
C TYR A 51 45.95 22.96 3.27
N TRP A 52 46.36 23.56 4.39
CA TRP A 52 46.08 23.07 5.73
C TRP A 52 45.40 24.10 6.64
N GLY A 53 45.00 25.27 6.12
CA GLY A 53 44.37 26.33 6.92
C GLY A 53 43.04 25.92 7.57
N TRP A 54 42.36 24.92 7.03
CA TRP A 54 41.12 24.37 7.59
C TRP A 54 41.34 23.47 8.81
N LEU A 55 42.52 22.84 8.92
CA LEU A 55 42.78 21.75 9.87
C LEU A 55 42.76 22.21 11.34
N PRO A 56 43.37 23.34 11.73
CA PRO A 56 43.27 23.85 13.10
C PRO A 56 41.82 24.13 13.53
N THR A 57 40.98 24.66 12.63
CA THR A 57 39.57 24.95 12.91
C THR A 57 38.76 23.69 13.15
N ILE A 58 38.96 22.65 12.32
CA ILE A 58 38.26 21.37 12.46
C ILE A 58 38.71 20.61 13.73
N LEU A 59 40.00 20.67 14.05
CA LEU A 59 40.50 20.07 15.30
C LEU A 59 39.89 20.75 16.54
N GLN A 60 39.76 22.08 16.51
CA GLN A 60 39.13 22.81 17.60
C GLN A 60 37.65 22.43 17.77
N SER A 61 36.89 22.27 16.67
CA SER A 61 35.49 21.81 16.75
C SER A 61 35.40 20.40 17.34
N TRP A 62 36.27 19.48 16.93
CA TRP A 62 36.27 18.12 17.47
C TRP A 62 36.65 18.07 18.95
N ILE A 63 37.63 18.87 19.40
CA ILE A 63 38.01 18.96 20.81
C ILE A 63 36.82 19.41 21.68
N VAL A 64 36.03 20.37 21.18
CA VAL A 64 34.85 20.87 21.89
C VAL A 64 33.72 19.85 21.88
N GLU A 65 33.41 19.26 20.73
CA GLU A 65 32.31 18.29 20.57
C GLU A 65 32.57 16.99 21.34
N GLU A 66 33.80 16.47 21.28
CA GLU A 66 34.20 15.22 21.93
C GLU A 66 34.71 15.42 23.37
N ARG A 67 34.72 16.66 23.87
CA ARG A 67 35.14 17.04 25.23
C ARG A 67 36.51 16.49 25.61
N VAL A 68 37.49 16.60 24.71
CA VAL A 68 38.83 16.03 24.92
C VAL A 68 39.58 16.80 26.01
N PRO A 69 40.05 16.14 27.09
CA PRO A 69 40.75 16.81 28.18
C PRO A 69 42.02 17.56 27.73
N PRO A 70 42.30 18.76 28.27
CA PRO A 70 43.54 19.48 28.00
C PRO A 70 44.76 18.68 28.47
N TYR A 71 45.73 18.49 27.58
CA TYR A 71 46.97 17.80 27.90
C TYR A 71 47.92 18.72 28.69
N ARG A 72 48.53 18.24 29.79
CA ARG A 72 49.52 18.99 30.58
C ARG A 72 50.90 18.37 30.41
N CYS A 73 51.71 18.92 29.50
CA CYS A 73 53.11 18.53 29.35
C CYS A 73 54.02 19.51 30.11
N PRO A 74 54.85 19.08 31.06
CA PRO A 74 55.89 19.92 31.66
C PRO A 74 57.14 19.95 30.77
N GLY A 75 57.53 21.14 30.30
CA GLY A 75 58.90 21.44 29.85
C GLY A 75 59.21 21.20 28.36
N ASP A 76 58.72 22.06 27.47
CA ASP A 76 59.00 21.94 26.03
C ASP A 76 59.53 23.27 25.44
N THR A 77 60.82 23.55 25.66
CA THR A 77 61.57 24.68 25.06
C THR A 77 62.65 24.15 24.11
N THR A 78 62.29 23.77 22.89
CA THR A 78 63.26 23.53 21.81
C THR A 78 62.73 24.08 20.48
N PRO A 79 63.41 25.06 19.84
CA PRO A 79 62.99 25.61 18.55
C PRO A 79 63.59 24.77 17.40
N GLY A 80 62.96 23.64 17.09
CA GLY A 80 63.14 22.95 15.81
C GLY A 80 62.04 23.34 14.83
N HIS A 81 62.30 23.25 13.52
CA HIS A 81 61.36 23.60 12.44
C HIS A 81 59.98 22.94 12.61
N ARG A 82 59.05 23.63 13.28
CA ARG A 82 57.71 23.14 13.60
C ARG A 82 56.75 23.35 12.42
N LEU A 83 55.86 22.37 12.22
CA LEU A 83 54.61 22.55 11.50
C LEU A 83 53.84 23.74 12.12
N PRO A 84 52.88 24.36 11.40
CA PRO A 84 52.09 25.46 11.96
C PRO A 84 51.54 25.06 13.34
N PRO A 85 51.68 25.91 14.37
CA PRO A 85 51.19 25.57 15.69
C PRO A 85 49.68 25.37 15.62
N PHE A 86 49.22 24.16 15.97
CA PHE A 86 47.81 23.78 15.92
C PHE A 86 46.93 24.49 16.98
N GLY A 87 47.51 25.36 17.81
CA GLY A 87 46.84 26.00 18.94
C GLY A 87 46.56 25.05 20.13
N VAL A 88 46.76 23.74 19.93
CA VAL A 88 46.56 22.66 20.90
C VAL A 88 47.70 21.62 20.81
N PRO A 89 48.01 20.89 21.89
CA PRO A 89 48.99 19.79 21.86
C PRO A 89 48.65 18.71 20.84
N MET A 90 49.66 18.11 20.20
CA MET A 90 49.49 17.12 19.12
C MET A 90 48.75 15.86 19.61
N GLU A 91 49.02 15.45 20.84
CA GLU A 91 48.36 14.32 21.51
C GLU A 91 46.87 14.60 21.72
N GLN A 92 46.50 15.84 22.03
CA GLN A 92 45.10 16.25 22.20
C GLN A 92 44.36 16.27 20.87
N ALA A 93 45.01 16.77 19.81
CA ALA A 93 44.46 16.74 18.45
C ALA A 93 44.27 15.29 17.94
N PHE A 94 45.24 14.41 18.21
CA PHE A 94 45.13 12.99 17.87
C PHE A 94 44.01 12.30 18.64
N ALA A 95 43.86 12.58 19.94
CA ALA A 95 42.77 12.05 20.75
C ALA A 95 41.38 12.51 20.23
N ALA A 96 41.25 13.78 19.83
CA ALA A 96 40.03 14.31 19.22
C ALA A 96 39.69 13.62 17.90
N HIS A 97 40.70 13.40 17.05
CA HIS A 97 40.52 12.68 15.79
C HIS A 97 40.07 11.23 16.01
N VAL A 98 40.69 10.50 16.94
CA VAL A 98 40.30 9.11 17.26
C VAL A 98 38.90 9.04 17.87
N ALA A 99 38.54 9.98 18.75
CA ALA A 99 37.20 10.04 19.33
C ALA A 99 36.12 10.32 18.28
N CYS A 100 36.34 11.34 17.43
CA CYS A 100 35.44 11.69 16.34
C CYS A 100 35.28 10.53 15.35
N THR A 101 36.38 9.95 14.87
CA THR A 101 36.34 8.81 13.94
C THR A 101 35.62 7.60 14.55
N ARG A 102 35.84 7.30 15.83
CA ARG A 102 35.12 6.23 16.53
C ARG A 102 33.62 6.51 16.61
N ARG A 103 33.22 7.73 16.96
CA ARG A 103 31.81 8.15 17.02
C ARG A 103 31.13 8.04 15.66
N GLU A 104 31.79 8.48 14.58
CA GLU A 104 31.27 8.36 13.22
C GLU A 104 31.11 6.90 12.78
N VAL A 105 32.06 6.02 13.12
CA VAL A 105 31.92 4.58 12.87
C VAL A 105 30.72 3.98 13.60
N TRP A 106 30.46 4.40 14.84
CA TRP A 106 29.28 3.95 15.58
C TRP A 106 27.98 4.45 14.96
N ARG A 107 27.89 5.74 14.61
CA ARG A 107 26.73 6.31 13.91
C ARG A 107 26.48 5.63 12.56
N GLY A 108 27.53 5.34 11.81
CA GLY A 108 27.43 4.60 10.54
C GLY A 108 26.88 3.17 10.72
N ARG A 109 27.25 2.48 11.80
CA ARG A 109 26.69 1.16 12.13
C ARG A 109 25.21 1.23 12.47
N GLU A 110 24.82 2.19 13.30
CA GLU A 110 23.41 2.41 13.67
C GLU A 110 22.54 2.71 12.44
N LEU A 111 22.99 3.63 11.56
CA LEU A 111 22.32 3.91 10.29
C LEU A 111 22.21 2.67 9.39
N THR A 112 23.25 1.83 9.37
CA THR A 112 23.23 0.58 8.59
C THR A 112 22.21 -0.41 9.15
N ASP A 113 22.09 -0.51 10.47
CA ASP A 113 21.09 -1.34 11.14
C ASP A 113 19.66 -0.84 10.90
N GLU A 114 19.43 0.47 10.97
CA GLU A 114 18.14 1.07 10.62
C GLU A 114 17.75 0.78 9.16
N VAL A 115 18.68 0.97 8.22
CA VAL A 115 18.46 0.66 6.80
C VAL A 115 18.13 -0.83 6.62
N ARG A 116 18.80 -1.72 7.34
CA ARG A 116 18.50 -3.17 7.32
C ARG A 116 17.08 -3.45 7.80
N VAL A 117 16.66 -2.87 8.93
CA VAL A 117 15.30 -3.05 9.47
C VAL A 117 14.24 -2.49 8.51
N LEU A 118 14.51 -1.34 7.90
CA LEU A 118 13.60 -0.75 6.90
C LEU A 118 13.46 -1.65 5.67
N ARG A 119 14.56 -2.25 5.19
CA ARG A 119 14.51 -3.22 4.08
C ARG A 119 13.68 -4.44 4.45
N GLU A 120 13.89 -5.01 5.63
CA GLU A 120 13.10 -6.18 6.10
C GLU A 120 11.60 -5.86 6.20
N LYS A 121 11.24 -4.67 6.71
CA LYS A 121 9.86 -4.20 6.73
C LYS A 121 9.30 -4.03 5.31
N ASN A 122 10.10 -3.48 4.39
CA ASN A 122 9.71 -3.32 3.00
C ASN A 122 9.44 -4.69 2.35
N ASP A 123 10.33 -5.66 2.52
CA ASP A 123 10.14 -7.02 2.02
C ASP A 123 8.88 -7.68 2.60
N ARG A 124 8.57 -7.40 3.87
CA ARG A 124 7.33 -7.90 4.50
C ARG A 124 6.09 -7.28 3.86
N LEU A 125 6.10 -5.97 3.62
CA LEU A 125 5.02 -5.27 2.95
C LEU A 125 4.86 -5.75 1.51
N GLU A 126 5.96 -5.98 0.78
CA GLU A 126 5.91 -6.51 -0.58
C GLU A 126 5.26 -7.90 -0.63
N ARG A 127 5.62 -8.80 0.31
CA ARG A 127 4.96 -10.12 0.43
C ARG A 127 3.49 -10.02 0.81
N GLN A 128 3.11 -9.05 1.64
CA GLN A 128 1.70 -8.80 1.95
C GLN A 128 0.94 -8.28 0.73
N ASN A 129 1.55 -7.37 -0.04
CA ASN A 129 0.95 -6.79 -1.22
C ASN A 129 0.70 -7.87 -2.29
N LYS A 130 1.71 -8.70 -2.61
CA LYS A 130 1.55 -9.86 -3.52
C LYS A 130 0.42 -10.81 -3.09
N ARG A 131 0.21 -10.98 -1.79
CA ARG A 131 -0.87 -11.82 -1.26
C ARG A 131 -2.24 -11.15 -1.44
N LEU A 132 -2.33 -9.83 -1.27
CA LEU A 132 -3.56 -9.08 -1.51
C LEU A 132 -3.90 -9.03 -2.99
N GLU A 133 -2.91 -8.81 -3.84
CA GLU A 133 -3.05 -8.88 -5.31
C GLU A 133 -3.62 -10.24 -5.73
N GLY A 134 -3.01 -11.34 -5.28
CA GLY A 134 -3.54 -12.68 -5.57
C GLY A 134 -4.93 -12.97 -4.97
N ARG A 135 -5.36 -12.26 -3.91
CA ARG A 135 -6.75 -12.33 -3.41
C ARG A 135 -7.70 -11.53 -4.28
N ASN A 136 -7.27 -10.35 -4.75
CA ASN A 136 -8.05 -9.53 -5.67
C ASN A 136 -8.28 -10.26 -6.99
N ASP A 137 -7.25 -10.88 -7.57
CA ASP A 137 -7.38 -11.66 -8.82
C ASP A 137 -8.42 -12.78 -8.67
N ARG A 138 -8.43 -13.46 -7.51
CA ARG A 138 -9.43 -14.51 -7.22
C ARG A 138 -10.83 -13.95 -7.07
N LEU A 139 -10.99 -12.81 -6.39
CA LEU A 139 -12.27 -12.15 -6.25
C LEU A 139 -12.80 -11.65 -7.59
N GLU A 140 -11.93 -11.09 -8.43
CA GLU A 140 -12.27 -10.66 -9.78
C GLU A 140 -12.76 -11.83 -10.63
N ALA A 141 -12.06 -12.98 -10.59
CA ALA A 141 -12.51 -14.19 -11.26
C ALA A 141 -13.88 -14.70 -10.75
N GLN A 142 -14.14 -14.61 -9.45
CA GLN A 142 -15.45 -14.96 -8.88
C GLN A 142 -16.56 -14.01 -9.33
N VAL A 143 -16.29 -12.70 -9.35
CA VAL A 143 -17.24 -11.69 -9.82
C VAL A 143 -17.56 -11.92 -11.30
N GLU A 144 -16.57 -12.21 -12.14
CA GLU A 144 -16.82 -12.50 -13.55
C GLU A 144 -17.62 -13.79 -13.75
N THR A 145 -17.36 -14.81 -12.93
CA THR A 145 -18.16 -16.05 -12.92
C THR A 145 -19.62 -15.77 -12.58
N LEU A 146 -19.86 -15.00 -11.51
CA LEU A 146 -21.21 -14.60 -11.10
C LEU A 146 -21.89 -13.75 -12.19
N ARG A 147 -21.16 -12.84 -12.83
CA ARG A 147 -21.67 -12.02 -13.92
C ARG A 147 -22.13 -12.88 -15.10
N LEU A 148 -21.36 -13.90 -15.47
CA LEU A 148 -21.74 -14.86 -16.51
C LEU A 148 -22.99 -15.64 -16.11
N GLN A 149 -23.06 -16.13 -14.87
CA GLN A 149 -24.24 -16.84 -14.35
C GLN A 149 -25.50 -15.96 -14.36
N VAL A 150 -25.40 -14.70 -13.93
CA VAL A 150 -26.51 -13.74 -13.99
C VAL A 150 -26.94 -13.47 -15.42
N SER A 151 -25.98 -13.33 -16.35
CA SER A 151 -26.29 -13.13 -17.77
C SER A 151 -27.05 -14.33 -18.36
N GLN A 152 -26.64 -15.54 -18.00
CA GLN A 152 -27.33 -16.77 -18.39
C GLN A 152 -28.75 -16.83 -17.80
N LEU A 153 -28.91 -16.52 -16.51
CA LEU A 153 -30.21 -16.48 -15.84
C LEU A 153 -31.14 -15.46 -16.50
N MET A 154 -30.64 -14.27 -16.85
CA MET A 154 -31.43 -13.25 -17.54
C MET A 154 -31.88 -13.72 -18.93
N THR A 155 -31.04 -14.48 -19.62
CA THR A 155 -31.39 -15.07 -20.92
C THR A 155 -32.51 -16.11 -20.76
N GLN A 156 -32.38 -17.00 -19.77
CA GLN A 156 -33.41 -18.01 -19.47
C GLN A 156 -34.72 -17.37 -19.01
N HIS A 157 -34.65 -16.33 -18.18
CA HIS A 157 -35.82 -15.58 -17.75
C HIS A 157 -36.55 -14.95 -18.94
N GLY A 158 -35.82 -14.33 -19.87
CA GLY A 158 -36.39 -13.79 -21.11
C GLY A 158 -37.13 -14.86 -21.92
N GLN A 159 -36.52 -16.04 -22.10
CA GLN A 159 -37.16 -17.17 -22.80
C GLN A 159 -38.47 -17.63 -22.12
N ILE A 160 -38.50 -17.69 -20.79
CA ILE A 160 -39.71 -18.07 -20.04
C ILE A 160 -40.80 -17.01 -20.22
N VAL A 161 -40.44 -15.73 -20.15
CA VAL A 161 -41.38 -14.62 -20.36
C VAL A 161 -41.96 -14.68 -21.77
N ASP A 162 -41.15 -14.95 -22.80
CA ASP A 162 -41.62 -15.11 -24.18
C ASP A 162 -42.63 -16.27 -24.31
N VAL A 163 -42.32 -17.43 -23.70
CA VAL A 163 -43.23 -18.60 -23.70
C VAL A 163 -44.53 -18.29 -22.96
N MET A 164 -44.48 -17.59 -21.82
CA MET A 164 -45.67 -17.20 -21.09
C MET A 164 -46.55 -16.24 -21.90
N GLN A 165 -45.95 -15.26 -22.57
CA GLN A 165 -46.70 -14.34 -23.44
C GLN A 165 -47.36 -15.06 -24.62
N GLU A 166 -46.67 -16.01 -25.25
CA GLU A 166 -47.26 -16.82 -26.31
C GLU A 166 -48.41 -17.70 -25.78
N HIS A 167 -48.24 -18.30 -24.60
CA HIS A 167 -49.28 -19.09 -23.97
C HIS A 167 -50.52 -18.25 -23.61
N ASP A 168 -50.33 -17.04 -23.07
CA ASP A 168 -51.42 -16.11 -22.78
C ASP A 168 -52.17 -15.72 -24.06
N ALA A 169 -51.45 -15.45 -25.16
CA ALA A 169 -52.07 -15.19 -26.46
C ALA A 169 -52.93 -16.38 -26.93
N ARG A 170 -52.40 -17.60 -26.85
CA ARG A 170 -53.14 -18.83 -27.19
C ARG A 170 -54.35 -19.06 -26.29
N ILE A 171 -54.29 -18.74 -25.00
CA ILE A 171 -55.46 -18.81 -24.11
C ILE A 171 -56.53 -17.83 -24.58
N THR A 172 -56.15 -16.61 -24.94
CA THR A 172 -57.12 -15.61 -25.41
C THR A 172 -57.78 -16.03 -26.72
N GLU A 173 -57.02 -16.60 -27.66
CA GLU A 173 -57.53 -17.13 -28.94
C GLU A 173 -58.46 -18.33 -28.71
N ASN A 174 -58.06 -19.31 -27.90
CA ASN A 174 -58.93 -20.44 -27.57
C ASN A 174 -60.23 -19.98 -26.89
N ARG A 175 -60.16 -18.95 -26.03
CA ARG A 175 -61.35 -18.40 -25.40
C ARG A 175 -62.29 -17.77 -26.43
N THR A 176 -61.78 -17.06 -27.42
CA THR A 176 -62.62 -16.52 -28.50
C THR A 176 -63.25 -17.62 -29.34
N ASP A 177 -62.49 -18.66 -29.69
CA ASP A 177 -63.00 -19.80 -30.47
C ASP A 177 -64.09 -20.56 -29.72
N ILE A 178 -63.92 -20.75 -28.41
CA ILE A 178 -64.96 -21.36 -27.55
C ILE A 178 -66.23 -20.51 -27.53
N THR A 179 -66.11 -19.18 -27.45
CA THR A 179 -67.29 -18.30 -27.48
C THR A 179 -68.01 -18.31 -28.83
N GLU A 180 -67.26 -18.39 -29.95
CA GLU A 180 -67.83 -18.48 -31.29
C GLU A 180 -68.55 -19.82 -31.49
N THR A 181 -67.91 -20.93 -31.11
CA THR A 181 -68.53 -22.26 -31.18
C THR A 181 -69.76 -22.37 -30.28
N GLN A 182 -69.74 -21.79 -29.07
CA GLN A 182 -70.92 -21.72 -28.20
C GLN A 182 -72.05 -20.91 -28.84
N ALA A 183 -71.75 -19.78 -29.48
CA ALA A 183 -72.74 -18.98 -30.18
C ALA A 183 -73.37 -19.74 -31.36
N MET A 184 -72.57 -20.51 -32.11
CA MET A 184 -73.06 -21.39 -33.17
C MET A 184 -74.01 -22.47 -32.64
N VAL A 185 -73.65 -23.12 -31.52
CA VAL A 185 -74.51 -24.13 -30.87
C VAL A 185 -75.84 -23.49 -30.42
N GLN A 186 -75.79 -22.34 -29.75
CA GLN A 186 -77.01 -21.63 -29.32
C GLN A 186 -77.90 -21.21 -30.48
N ALA A 187 -77.31 -20.76 -31.60
CA ALA A 187 -78.07 -20.43 -32.80
C ALA A 187 -78.74 -21.68 -33.41
N SER A 188 -78.04 -22.82 -33.42
CA SER A 188 -78.61 -24.11 -33.85
C SER A 188 -79.76 -24.55 -32.94
N ASP A 189 -79.59 -24.47 -31.62
CA ASP A 189 -80.64 -24.82 -30.65
C ASP A 189 -81.86 -23.90 -30.77
N ALA A 190 -81.66 -22.59 -30.94
CA ALA A 190 -82.74 -21.63 -31.16
C ALA A 190 -83.54 -21.94 -32.44
N MET A 191 -82.84 -22.34 -33.52
CA MET A 191 -83.48 -22.74 -34.77
C MET A 191 -84.29 -24.03 -34.61
N LEU A 192 -83.76 -25.04 -33.90
CA LEU A 192 -84.48 -26.28 -33.59
C LEU A 192 -85.71 -26.03 -32.72
N ASN A 193 -85.59 -25.18 -31.70
CA ASN A 193 -86.71 -24.79 -30.84
C ASN A 193 -87.80 -24.04 -31.62
N ALA A 194 -87.41 -23.10 -32.49
CA ALA A 194 -88.35 -22.37 -33.35
C ALA A 194 -89.07 -23.29 -34.34
N TRP A 195 -88.39 -24.33 -34.84
CA TRP A 195 -89.00 -25.36 -35.66
C TRP A 195 -89.96 -26.23 -34.86
N ALA A 196 -89.57 -26.69 -33.67
CA ALA A 196 -90.41 -27.50 -32.78
C ALA A 196 -91.69 -26.75 -32.34
N ALA A 197 -91.60 -25.45 -32.06
CA ALA A 197 -92.75 -24.62 -31.70
C ALA A 197 -93.84 -24.56 -32.78
N GLN A 198 -93.53 -24.83 -34.06
CA GLN A 198 -94.56 -24.94 -35.10
C GLN A 198 -95.47 -26.16 -34.94
N PHE A 199 -95.05 -27.16 -34.14
CA PHE A 199 -95.75 -28.42 -33.93
C PHE A 199 -96.34 -28.55 -32.52
N ILE A 200 -96.05 -27.61 -31.62
CA ILE A 200 -96.70 -27.55 -30.31
C ILE A 200 -98.05 -26.87 -30.51
N GLU A 201 -99.09 -27.69 -30.69
CA GLU A 201 -100.47 -27.29 -30.49
C GLU A 201 -100.63 -27.03 -28.98
N GLU A 202 -100.96 -25.80 -28.58
CA GLU A 202 -101.24 -25.46 -27.18
C GLU A 202 -102.37 -26.40 -26.70
N PRO A 203 -102.11 -27.33 -25.76
CA PRO A 203 -103.18 -28.19 -25.28
C PRO A 203 -104.23 -27.27 -24.64
N PRO A 204 -105.54 -27.52 -24.86
CA PRO A 204 -106.56 -26.79 -24.13
C PRO A 204 -106.26 -26.92 -22.63
N GLN A 205 -106.47 -25.84 -21.87
CA GLN A 205 -106.53 -25.92 -20.41
C GLN A 205 -107.57 -26.98 -20.07
N ASP A 206 -107.09 -28.18 -19.75
CA ASP A 206 -107.95 -29.27 -19.34
C ASP A 206 -108.38 -28.91 -17.92
N ASP A 207 -109.58 -28.33 -17.80
CA ASP A 207 -110.40 -28.40 -16.60
C ASP A 207 -110.71 -29.89 -16.34
N GLY A 208 -109.67 -30.62 -15.93
CA GLY A 208 -109.75 -32.00 -15.49
C GLY A 208 -110.34 -32.05 -14.07
N PRO A 209 -111.07 -33.12 -13.72
CA PRO A 209 -111.89 -33.17 -12.52
C PRO A 209 -111.07 -32.93 -11.24
N GLU A 210 -111.64 -32.17 -10.29
CA GLU A 210 -111.18 -32.13 -8.90
C GLU A 210 -111.22 -33.56 -8.33
N PHE A 211 -110.09 -34.25 -8.35
CA PHE A 211 -109.88 -35.43 -7.52
C PHE A 211 -109.40 -34.93 -6.16
N GLU A 212 -110.19 -35.17 -5.12
CA GLU A 212 -109.75 -35.10 -3.73
C GLU A 212 -108.51 -35.98 -3.58
N ALA A 213 -107.35 -35.36 -3.40
CA ALA A 213 -106.21 -36.04 -2.82
C ALA A 213 -106.61 -36.33 -1.36
N GLU A 214 -106.94 -37.59 -1.06
CA GLU A 214 -106.98 -38.07 0.32
C GLU A 214 -105.60 -37.76 0.94
N ASP A 215 -105.63 -36.99 2.03
CA ASP A 215 -104.47 -36.66 2.86
C ASP A 215 -103.70 -37.94 3.24
N LEU A 216 -102.57 -38.18 2.57
CA LEU A 216 -101.50 -38.96 3.14
C LEU A 216 -100.59 -37.97 3.85
N GLU A 217 -100.77 -37.88 5.16
CA GLU A 217 -99.84 -37.26 6.10
C GLU A 217 -98.46 -37.93 5.93
N GLU A 218 -97.60 -37.40 5.05
CA GLU A 218 -96.16 -37.66 5.12
C GLU A 218 -95.58 -36.75 6.20
N GLU A 219 -95.71 -37.31 7.40
CA GLU A 219 -94.95 -37.09 8.62
C GLU A 219 -93.56 -36.46 8.40
N ASP A 220 -93.31 -35.39 9.15
CA ASP A 220 -92.07 -34.62 9.22
C ASP A 220 -90.88 -35.51 9.62
N LEU A 221 -90.09 -35.98 8.65
CA LEU A 221 -88.80 -36.64 8.91
C LEU A 221 -87.68 -35.60 8.99
N ASP A 222 -87.66 -34.88 10.12
CA ASP A 222 -86.45 -34.22 10.63
C ASP A 222 -85.53 -35.31 11.24
N GLU A 223 -84.54 -35.81 10.48
CA GLU A 223 -83.50 -36.66 11.05
C GLU A 223 -82.08 -36.23 10.64
N ASP A 224 -81.57 -35.34 11.51
CA ASP A 224 -80.20 -35.09 12.03
C ASP A 224 -78.96 -34.99 11.08
N PRO A 225 -78.26 -33.84 11.05
CA PRO A 225 -77.01 -33.64 10.30
C PRO A 225 -75.72 -34.07 11.04
N ASN A 226 -75.75 -35.07 11.92
CA ASN A 226 -74.56 -35.50 12.69
C ASN A 226 -74.30 -37.02 12.65
N GLU A 227 -74.00 -37.56 11.47
CA GLU A 227 -73.20 -38.79 11.39
C GLU A 227 -71.80 -38.47 10.85
N ASP A 228 -70.89 -38.20 11.78
CA ASP A 228 -69.51 -38.65 11.66
C ASP A 228 -69.40 -39.95 12.47
N PRO A 229 -68.77 -41.00 11.91
CA PRO A 229 -67.55 -41.43 12.59
C PRO A 229 -66.42 -41.89 11.66
N GLU A 230 -65.25 -41.27 11.88
CA GLU A 230 -63.92 -41.85 12.17
C GLU A 230 -63.24 -42.71 11.08
N GLU A 231 -62.04 -42.30 10.61
CA GLU A 231 -60.71 -42.83 11.02
C GLU A 231 -60.62 -44.36 10.83
N ASP A 232 -59.77 -44.95 9.99
CA ASP A 232 -58.32 -44.82 9.85
C ASP A 232 -57.86 -45.54 8.57
N ASP A 233 -56.73 -45.10 7.99
CA ASP A 233 -55.57 -45.97 7.75
C ASP A 233 -54.39 -45.13 7.23
N ASP A 234 -53.56 -44.74 8.20
CA ASP A 234 -52.11 -45.00 8.27
C ASP A 234 -51.37 -45.28 6.95
N ASP A 235 -50.46 -44.36 6.62
CA ASP A 235 -49.12 -44.73 6.17
C ASP A 235 -48.12 -43.72 6.76
N GLY A 236 -47.66 -44.08 7.95
CA GLY A 236 -46.64 -43.38 8.69
C GLY A 236 -45.24 -43.32 8.05
N ASP A 237 -44.51 -42.36 8.59
CA ASP A 237 -43.08 -42.35 8.89
C ASP A 237 -42.04 -42.49 7.75
N ALA A 238 -41.33 -41.39 7.53
CA ALA A 238 -39.87 -41.44 7.53
C ALA A 238 -39.29 -40.09 7.98
N ALA A 239 -39.07 -39.98 9.29
CA ALA A 239 -37.99 -39.16 9.81
C ALA A 239 -36.67 -39.56 9.12
N SER A 240 -35.97 -38.59 8.52
CA SER A 240 -34.56 -38.71 8.18
C SER A 240 -33.80 -37.55 8.82
N ASP A 241 -33.69 -37.62 10.15
CA ASP A 241 -32.55 -37.08 10.87
C ASP A 241 -31.35 -37.99 10.62
N ILE A 242 -30.55 -37.65 9.61
CA ILE A 242 -29.22 -38.25 9.43
C ILE A 242 -28.20 -37.45 10.24
N SER A 243 -27.95 -37.94 11.45
CA SER A 243 -26.75 -37.68 12.23
C SER A 243 -25.60 -38.55 11.71
N HIS A 244 -24.44 -37.94 11.45
CA HIS A 244 -23.16 -38.64 11.34
C HIS A 244 -22.14 -38.03 12.30
N VAL A 245 -21.79 -38.83 13.31
CA VAL A 245 -20.59 -38.72 14.15
C VAL A 245 -19.45 -39.51 13.49
N SER A 246 -18.22 -38.99 13.38
CA SER A 246 -16.94 -39.47 13.97
C SER A 246 -15.79 -38.78 13.17
N MET A 247 -14.77 -38.09 13.70
CA MET A 247 -13.62 -38.50 14.55
C MET A 247 -12.29 -38.47 13.75
N ASP A 248 -11.30 -37.76 14.32
CA ASP A 248 -9.82 -37.84 14.18
C ASP A 248 -8.96 -37.08 13.13
N SER A 249 -7.87 -36.51 13.69
CA SER A 249 -6.50 -36.18 13.18
C SER A 249 -6.23 -34.86 12.41
N ASP A 250 -5.64 -33.86 13.09
CA ASP A 250 -4.18 -33.56 13.15
C ASP A 250 -3.87 -32.53 14.25
#